data_AF-A0A645CBU7-F1
#
_entry.id   AF-A0A645CBU7-F1
#
_cell.length_a   1.000
_cell.length_b   1.000
_cell.length_c   1.000
_cell.angle_alpha   90.00
_cell.angle_beta   90.00
_cell.angle_gamma   90.00
#
_symmetry.space_group_name_H-M   'P 1'
#
loop_
_entity.id
_entity.type
_entity.pdbx_description
1 polymer ?
#
loop_
_entity_poly.entity_id
_entity_poly.type
_entity_poly.pdbx_seq_one_letter_code
_entity_poly.pdbx_strand_id
1 'polypeptide(L)'
;MEATDGKLCDLVISCVSRPNCEMSAILATKDEGTVYFFSMATSFTKAALGAEGVGKDVNMMVGNGYCKGHAEISLQIMRESKELRDLYTKLYA
;
A
#
# COMPACT_ATOMS: atom_id res chain seq x y z
N MET A 1 4.06 -5.63 -17.10
CA MET A 1 4.86 -4.55 -17.72
C MET A 1 4.03 -3.65 -18.61
N GLU A 2 3.00 -4.16 -19.31
CA GLU A 2 2.12 -3.34 -20.17
C GLU A 2 1.46 -2.19 -19.40
N ALA A 3 0.93 -2.43 -18.19
CA ALA A 3 0.33 -1.39 -17.35
C ALA A 3 1.30 -0.29 -16.87
N THR A 4 2.60 -0.48 -17.04
CA THR A 4 3.64 0.44 -16.56
C THR A 4 4.64 0.85 -17.63
N ASP A 5 4.39 0.50 -18.90
CA ASP A 5 5.34 0.69 -20.02
C ASP A 5 6.75 0.17 -19.71
N GLY A 6 6.83 -0.96 -18.99
CA GLY A 6 8.10 -1.56 -18.56
C GLY A 6 8.80 -0.83 -17.41
N LYS A 7 8.23 0.25 -16.88
CA LYS A 7 8.74 0.96 -15.71
C LYS A 7 8.25 0.30 -14.41
N LEU A 8 8.95 0.56 -13.33
CA LEU A 8 8.52 0.19 -11.98
C LEU A 8 7.64 1.31 -11.36
N CYS A 9 7.12 1.10 -10.16
CA CYS A 9 6.22 2.05 -9.51
C CYS A 9 6.99 3.07 -8.65
N ASP A 10 6.62 4.34 -8.71
CA ASP A 10 7.16 5.38 -7.81
C ASP A 10 6.65 5.20 -6.36
N LEU A 11 5.43 4.66 -6.22
CA LEU A 11 4.82 4.30 -4.94
C LEU A 11 4.20 2.90 -5.03
N VAL A 12 4.55 2.02 -4.10
CA VAL A 12 3.93 0.70 -3.92
C VAL A 12 3.30 0.63 -2.53
N ILE A 13 2.00 0.32 -2.45
CA ILE A 13 1.31 0.15 -1.16
C ILE A 13 1.01 -1.34 -0.98
N SER A 14 1.64 -1.95 0.02
CA SER A 14 1.42 -3.35 0.38
C SER A 14 0.27 -3.48 1.38
N CYS A 15 -0.90 -3.86 0.87
CA CYS A 15 -2.09 -4.19 1.66
C CYS A 15 -2.23 -5.71 1.91
N VAL A 16 -1.20 -6.51 1.62
CA VAL A 16 -1.30 -7.98 1.62
C VAL A 16 -1.35 -8.53 3.04
N SER A 17 -2.45 -9.16 3.43
CA SER A 17 -2.67 -9.73 4.77
C SER A 17 -1.98 -11.08 5.00
N ARG A 18 -0.94 -11.42 4.23
CA ARG A 18 -0.18 -12.67 4.28
C ARG A 18 1.32 -12.39 4.43
N PRO A 19 2.08 -13.23 5.14
CA PRO A 19 3.53 -13.06 5.31
C PRO A 19 4.30 -13.39 4.02
N ASN A 20 5.57 -12.95 3.97
CA ASN A 20 6.51 -13.21 2.86
C ASN A 20 6.14 -12.54 1.53
N CYS A 21 5.50 -11.36 1.60
CA CYS A 21 5.14 -10.57 0.42
C CYS A 21 5.98 -9.28 0.30
N GLU A 22 6.97 -9.08 1.18
CA GLU A 22 7.78 -7.87 1.24
C GLU A 22 8.59 -7.66 -0.04
N MET A 23 9.22 -8.73 -0.52
CA MET A 23 10.03 -8.70 -1.74
C MET A 23 9.24 -8.34 -2.98
N SER A 24 7.99 -8.81 -3.10
CA SER A 24 7.13 -8.45 -4.23
C SER A 24 6.88 -6.95 -4.28
N ALA A 25 6.68 -6.32 -3.12
CA ALA A 25 6.49 -4.87 -3.04
C ALA A 25 7.80 -4.11 -3.35
N ILE A 26 8.93 -4.55 -2.80
CA ILE A 26 10.24 -3.93 -3.02
C ILE A 26 10.64 -4.01 -4.50
N LEU A 27 10.52 -5.18 -5.12
CA LEU A 27 10.92 -5.39 -6.51
C LEU A 27 10.06 -4.58 -7.50
N ALA A 28 8.78 -4.40 -7.18
CA ALA A 28 7.85 -3.57 -7.96
C ALA A 28 8.10 -2.06 -7.81
N THR A 29 8.87 -1.63 -6.82
CA THR A 29 9.18 -0.22 -6.57
C THR A 29 10.38 0.21 -7.42
N LYS A 30 10.40 1.44 -7.93
CA LYS A 30 11.60 2.03 -8.56
C LYS A 30 12.71 2.22 -7.52
N ASP A 31 13.95 2.31 -7.99
CA ASP A 31 15.02 2.85 -7.14
C ASP A 31 14.66 4.27 -6.70
N GLU A 32 14.97 4.59 -5.45
CA GLU A 32 14.59 5.81 -4.72
C GLU A 32 13.06 6.01 -4.57
N GLY A 33 12.25 5.03 -5.02
CA GLY A 33 10.80 5.02 -4.85
C GLY A 33 10.37 4.67 -3.43
N THR A 34 9.07 4.80 -3.15
CA THR A 34 8.52 4.52 -1.82
C THR A 34 7.72 3.22 -1.80
N VAL A 35 8.01 2.36 -0.84
CA VAL A 35 7.17 1.21 -0.49
C VAL A 35 6.50 1.46 0.85
N TYR A 36 5.17 1.40 0.87
CA TYR A 36 4.35 1.59 2.05
C TYR A 36 3.77 0.26 2.52
N PHE A 37 4.30 -0.28 3.62
CA PHE A 37 3.81 -1.52 4.22
C PHE A 37 2.66 -1.24 5.19
N PHE A 38 1.42 -1.41 4.75
CA PHE A 38 0.23 -1.21 5.58
C PHE A 38 -0.16 -2.45 6.38
N SER A 39 0.16 -3.64 5.87
CA SER A 39 -0.20 -4.90 6.51
C SER A 39 0.66 -5.23 7.73
N MET A 40 0.00 -5.65 8.82
CA MET A 40 0.66 -6.18 10.02
C MET A 40 1.32 -7.55 9.80
N ALA A 41 1.09 -8.20 8.64
CA ALA A 41 1.79 -9.43 8.27
C ALA A 41 3.24 -9.19 7.80
N THR A 42 3.65 -7.93 7.65
CA THR A 42 4.98 -7.53 7.20
C THR A 42 6.04 -7.82 8.27
N SER A 43 7.10 -8.51 7.87
CA SER A 43 8.35 -8.58 8.64
C SER A 43 9.31 -7.50 8.15
N PHE A 44 9.47 -6.43 8.94
CA PHE A 44 10.37 -5.32 8.59
C PHE A 44 11.85 -5.74 8.50
N THR A 45 12.26 -6.72 9.30
CA THR A 45 13.59 -7.31 9.18
C THR A 45 13.79 -7.98 7.82
N LYS A 46 12.81 -8.77 7.35
CA LYS A 46 12.86 -9.38 6.01
C LYS A 46 12.80 -8.33 4.90
N ALA A 47 12.01 -7.28 5.08
CA ALA A 47 11.95 -6.19 4.11
C ALA A 47 13.31 -5.48 3.97
N ALA A 48 13.90 -5.06 5.10
CA ALA A 48 15.17 -4.34 5.11
C ALA A 48 16.33 -5.18 4.54
N LEU A 49 16.52 -6.41 5.07
CA LEU A 49 17.57 -7.31 4.58
C LEU A 49 17.29 -7.78 3.14
N GLY A 50 16.02 -7.92 2.77
CA GLY A 50 15.61 -8.26 1.42
C GLY A 50 15.99 -7.18 0.41
N ALA A 51 15.72 -5.91 0.72
CA ALA A 51 16.11 -4.77 -0.11
C ALA A 51 17.63 -4.68 -0.27
N GLU A 52 18.39 -4.81 0.82
CA GLU A 52 19.85 -4.89 0.78
C GLU A 52 20.32 -6.05 -0.12
N GLY A 53 19.76 -7.25 0.08
CA GLY A 53 20.15 -8.45 -0.64
C GLY A 53 19.92 -8.40 -2.15
N VAL A 54 18.97 -7.58 -2.62
CA VAL A 54 18.73 -7.33 -4.05
C VAL A 54 19.29 -5.99 -4.54
N GLY A 55 20.04 -5.27 -3.70
CA GLY A 55 20.65 -3.99 -4.05
C GLY A 55 19.65 -2.90 -4.42
N LYS A 56 18.48 -2.88 -3.77
CA LYS A 56 17.37 -1.99 -4.10
C LYS A 56 17.27 -0.85 -3.10
N ASP A 57 17.64 0.36 -3.54
CA ASP A 57 17.54 1.56 -2.71
C ASP A 57 16.10 2.07 -2.74
N VAL A 58 15.35 1.88 -1.66
CA VAL A 58 13.93 2.29 -1.56
C VAL A 58 13.64 2.94 -0.22
N ASN A 59 12.75 3.93 -0.23
CA ASN A 59 12.18 4.49 0.98
C ASN A 59 11.08 3.57 1.53
N MET A 60 11.21 3.12 2.78
CA MET A 60 10.21 2.25 3.42
C MET A 60 9.36 3.03 4.41
N MET A 61 8.04 3.02 4.21
CA MET A 61 7.06 3.56 5.15
C MET A 61 6.38 2.43 5.91
N VAL A 62 6.26 2.59 7.22
CA VAL A 62 5.56 1.65 8.12
C VAL A 62 4.16 2.16 8.40
N GLY A 63 3.15 1.37 8.05
CA GLY A 63 1.75 1.67 8.33
C GLY A 63 1.41 1.37 9.77
N ASN A 64 1.04 2.39 10.53
CA ASN A 64 0.57 2.26 11.91
C ASN A 64 -0.97 2.20 12.01
N GLY A 65 -1.68 2.26 10.88
CA GLY A 65 -3.15 2.22 10.82
C GLY A 65 -3.84 3.55 11.19
N TYR A 66 -3.11 4.64 11.42
CA TYR A 66 -3.68 5.94 11.77
C TYR A 66 -3.17 7.07 10.88
N CYS A 67 -4.08 7.91 10.41
CA CYS A 67 -3.76 9.16 9.73
C CYS A 67 -4.65 10.27 10.28
N LYS A 68 -4.07 11.42 10.64
CA LYS A 68 -4.82 12.54 11.20
C LYS A 68 -5.90 12.98 10.20
N GLY A 69 -7.15 13.11 10.66
CA GLY A 69 -8.29 13.51 9.82
C GLY A 69 -8.89 12.38 8.98
N HIS A 70 -8.41 11.13 9.08
CA HIS A 70 -8.91 10.03 8.24
C HIS A 70 -10.43 9.81 8.34
N ALA A 71 -11.01 9.95 9.54
CA ALA A 71 -12.43 9.75 9.75
C ALA A 71 -13.31 10.78 9.01
N GLU A 72 -12.89 12.05 9.02
CA GLU A 72 -13.61 13.12 8.32
C GLU A 72 -13.57 12.90 6.81
N ILE A 73 -12.40 12.56 6.27
CA ILE A 73 -12.21 12.23 4.85
C ILE A 73 -13.08 11.02 4.46
N SER A 74 -13.06 9.94 5.25
CA SER A 74 -13.87 8.75 4.97
C SER A 74 -15.37 9.04 4.93
N LEU A 75 -15.88 9.82 5.90
CA LEU A 75 -17.29 10.22 5.91
C LEU A 75 -17.64 11.11 4.73
N GLN A 76 -16.72 12.01 4.33
CA GLN A 76 -16.96 12.89 3.20
C GLN A 76 -17.01 12.14 1.87
N ILE A 77 -16.11 11.17 1.65
CA ILE A 77 -16.14 10.27 0.48
C ILE A 77 -17.50 9.57 0.38
N MET A 78 -18.04 9.06 1.50
CA MET A 78 -19.35 8.41 1.53
C MET A 78 -20.53 9.35 1.23
N ARG A 79 -20.42 10.64 1.56
CA ARG A 79 -21.46 11.64 1.26
C ARG A 79 -21.45 12.05 -0.21
N GLU A 80 -20.27 12.19 -0.80
CA GLU A 80 -20.07 12.70 -2.15
C GLU A 80 -20.20 11.62 -3.23
N SER A 81 -19.77 10.38 -2.97
CA SER A 81 -19.92 9.28 -3.93
C SER A 81 -21.30 8.64 -3.82
N LYS A 82 -22.11 8.84 -4.85
CA LYS A 82 -23.42 8.18 -4.97
C LYS A 82 -23.26 6.66 -5.07
N GLU A 83 -22.27 6.19 -5.81
CA GLU A 83 -22.02 4.76 -6.06
C GLU A 83 -21.68 4.03 -4.76
N LEU A 84 -20.77 4.60 -3.95
CA LEU A 84 -20.42 4.04 -2.64
C LEU A 84 -21.62 4.05 -1.68
N ARG A 85 -22.41 5.13 -1.69
CA ARG A 85 -23.62 5.23 -0.86
C ARG A 85 -24.67 4.19 -1.26
N ASP A 86 -24.94 4.05 -2.55
CA ASP A 86 -25.91 3.08 -3.06
C ASP A 86 -25.49 1.64 -2.71
N LEU A 87 -24.19 1.32 -2.86
CA LEU A 87 -23.64 0.02 -2.47
C LEU A 87 -23.77 -0.22 -0.95
N TYR A 88 -23.43 0.78 -0.13
CA TYR A 88 -23.53 0.68 1.33
C TYR A 88 -24.97 0.45 1.78
N THR A 89 -25.92 1.24 1.26
CA THR A 89 -27.34 1.07 1.55
C THR A 89 -27.79 -0.34 1.18
N LYS A 90 -27.48 -0.82 -0.03
CA LYS A 90 -27.85 -2.19 -0.45
C LYS A 90 -27.34 -3.29 0.48
N LEU A 91 -26.15 -3.13 1.05
CA LEU A 91 -25.52 -4.16 1.89
C LEU A 91 -25.99 -4.13 3.34
N TYR A 92 -26.36 -2.97 3.87
CA TYR A 92 -26.50 -2.77 5.32
C TYR A 92 -27.79 -2.05 5.77
N ALA A 93 -28.60 -1.50 4.87
CA ALA A 93 -29.83 -0.77 5.19
C ALA A 93 -31.03 -1.32 4.42
#